data_AF-A0A537GXC3-F1
#
_entry.id   AF-A0A537GXC3-F1
#
_cell.length_a   1.000
_cell.length_b   1.000
_cell.length_c   1.000
_cell.angle_alpha   90.00
_cell.angle_beta   90.00
_cell.angle_gamma   90.00
#
_symmetry.space_group_name_H-M   'P 1'
#
loop_
_entity.id
_entity.type
_entity.pdbx_description
1 polymer ?
#
loop_
_entity_poly.entity_id
_entity_poly.type
_entity_poly.pdbx_seq_one_letter_code
_entity_poly.pdbx_strand_id
1 'polypeptide(L)'
;MGKSLASPTESMIKEVSASFSEPQEVSRERFVALDYFNKLPLEKSVLYTKYVDILSSLTLDSFEPGMPSQLRSIPHEIAHLIKERDEPTLSLQVDSQMVRTEVHGTLEKEGIIFSSIHSALANNPDLARSHFTKAIPPDDDKFAALNNAF
;
A
#
# COMPACT_ATOMS: atom_id res chain seq x y z
N MET A 1 -18.92 -14.82 2.37
CA MET A 1 -18.92 -13.45 1.84
C MET A 1 -17.49 -13.15 1.43
N GLY A 2 -17.26 -12.79 0.17
CA GLY A 2 -15.92 -12.47 -0.34
C GLY A 2 -15.35 -11.22 0.34
N LYS A 3 -14.03 -11.05 0.28
CA LYS A 3 -13.33 -9.88 0.83
C LYS A 3 -13.59 -8.70 -0.12
N SER A 4 -14.60 -7.87 0.14
CA SER A 4 -14.94 -6.69 -0.68
C SER A 4 -14.27 -5.42 -0.13
N LEU A 5 -13.78 -4.54 -1.01
CA LEU A 5 -13.31 -3.19 -0.66
C LEU A 5 -14.44 -2.23 -0.27
N ALA A 6 -15.71 -2.56 -0.53
CA ALA A 6 -16.82 -1.76 -0.01
C ALA A 6 -17.04 -1.96 1.50
N SER A 7 -16.55 -3.08 2.05
CA SER A 7 -16.70 -3.41 3.47
C SER A 7 -15.44 -4.11 4.00
N PRO A 8 -14.29 -3.42 4.01
CA PRO A 8 -13.08 -3.94 4.64
C PRO A 8 -13.34 -4.18 6.12
N THR A 9 -12.78 -5.27 6.65
CA THR A 9 -13.02 -5.71 8.02
C THR A 9 -11.74 -5.67 8.85
N GLU A 10 -11.90 -5.57 10.16
CA GLU A 10 -10.78 -5.70 11.10
C GLU A 10 -10.02 -7.02 10.93
N SER A 11 -10.70 -8.10 10.53
CA SER A 11 -10.04 -9.39 10.29
C SER A 11 -9.05 -9.31 9.13
N MET A 12 -9.32 -8.49 8.12
CA MET A 12 -8.44 -8.31 6.97
C MET A 12 -7.20 -7.50 7.38
N ILE A 13 -7.36 -6.48 8.23
CA ILE A 13 -6.23 -5.74 8.81
C ILE A 13 -5.33 -6.67 9.62
N LYS A 14 -5.91 -7.53 10.47
CA LYS A 14 -5.15 -8.51 11.25
C LYS A 14 -4.35 -9.45 10.35
N GLU A 15 -4.92 -9.89 9.24
CA GLU A 15 -4.26 -10.74 8.26
C GLU A 15 -3.10 -10.04 7.56
N VAL A 16 -3.27 -8.77 7.14
CA VAL A 16 -2.18 -7.97 6.57
C VAL A 16 -1.05 -7.78 7.58
N SER A 17 -1.38 -7.30 8.80
CA SER A 17 -0.37 -7.06 9.83
C SER A 17 0.38 -8.33 10.23
N ALA A 18 -0.31 -9.47 10.29
CA ALA A 18 0.34 -10.77 10.54
C ALA A 18 1.26 -11.19 9.39
N SER A 19 0.83 -10.99 8.13
CA SER A 19 1.61 -11.39 6.95
C SER A 19 2.95 -10.66 6.85
N PHE A 20 3.00 -9.39 7.28
CA PHE A 20 4.21 -8.58 7.28
C PHE A 20 4.93 -8.54 8.64
N SER A 21 4.42 -9.26 9.66
CA SER A 21 4.97 -9.23 11.02
C SER A 21 5.12 -7.80 11.55
N GLU A 22 4.09 -6.98 11.36
CA GLU A 22 4.16 -5.56 11.65
C GLU A 22 4.28 -5.27 13.17
N PRO A 23 4.99 -4.19 13.54
CA PRO A 23 4.92 -3.64 14.90
C PRO A 23 3.47 -3.33 15.31
N GLN A 24 3.17 -3.42 16.61
CA GLN A 24 1.81 -3.20 17.12
C GLN A 24 1.29 -1.80 16.80
N GLU A 25 2.18 -0.80 16.78
CA GLU A 25 1.85 0.59 16.49
C GLU A 25 1.36 0.77 15.05
N VAL A 26 2.00 0.12 14.07
CA VAL A 26 1.59 0.15 12.66
C VAL A 26 0.22 -0.52 12.52
N SER A 27 0.02 -1.67 13.17
CA SER A 27 -1.27 -2.37 13.15
C SER A 27 -2.39 -1.49 13.74
N ARG A 28 -2.13 -0.80 14.85
CA ARG A 28 -3.09 0.17 15.45
C ARG A 28 -3.45 1.31 14.49
N GLU A 29 -2.48 1.87 13.79
CA GLU A 29 -2.73 2.93 12.80
C GLU A 29 -3.59 2.46 11.64
N ARG A 30 -3.40 1.22 11.17
CA ARG A 30 -4.27 0.61 10.16
C ARG A 30 -5.72 0.50 10.63
N PHE A 31 -5.96 0.14 11.90
CA PHE A 31 -7.32 0.15 12.46
C PHE A 31 -7.93 1.55 12.54
N VAL A 32 -7.14 2.56 12.90
CA VAL A 32 -7.59 3.96 12.88
C VAL A 32 -7.95 4.39 11.46
N ALA A 33 -7.15 4.01 10.47
CA ALA A 33 -7.43 4.29 9.06
C ALA A 33 -8.71 3.58 8.57
N LEU A 34 -8.94 2.33 8.99
CA LEU A 34 -10.19 1.61 8.71
C LEU A 34 -11.42 2.31 9.30
N ASP A 35 -11.30 2.85 10.51
CA ASP A 35 -12.37 3.63 11.15
C ASP A 35 -12.69 4.91 10.35
N TYR A 36 -11.67 5.63 9.87
CA TYR A 36 -11.86 6.76 8.96
C TYR A 36 -12.53 6.35 7.65
N PHE A 37 -12.11 5.25 7.02
CA PHE A 37 -12.72 4.75 5.78
C PHE A 37 -14.23 4.55 5.91
N ASN A 38 -14.65 3.96 7.04
CA ASN A 38 -16.06 3.68 7.33
C ASN A 38 -16.88 4.95 7.58
N LYS A 39 -16.26 6.02 8.08
CA LYS A 39 -16.92 7.29 8.40
C LYS A 39 -16.93 8.28 7.25
N LEU A 40 -15.89 8.27 6.42
CA LEU A 40 -15.72 9.25 5.35
C LEU A 40 -16.67 8.97 4.17
N PRO A 41 -17.24 10.03 3.58
CA PRO A 41 -18.01 9.90 2.35
C PRO A 41 -17.09 9.46 1.20
N LEU A 42 -17.65 8.79 0.18
CA LEU A 42 -16.89 8.37 -0.99
C LEU A 42 -16.19 9.54 -1.69
N GLU A 43 -16.83 10.71 -1.66
CA GLU A 43 -16.27 11.95 -2.17
C GLU A 43 -16.43 13.07 -1.15
N LYS A 44 -15.33 13.78 -0.91
CA LYS A 44 -15.26 14.88 0.05
C LYS A 44 -15.96 16.15 -0.45
N SER A 45 -16.02 16.35 -1.76
CA SER A 45 -16.58 17.54 -2.39
C SER A 45 -17.17 17.25 -3.75
N VAL A 46 -18.37 17.75 -4.00
CA VAL A 46 -19.07 17.70 -5.30
C VAL A 46 -18.32 18.40 -6.43
N LEU A 47 -17.28 19.19 -6.13
CA LEU A 47 -16.45 19.83 -7.14
C LEU A 47 -15.49 18.85 -7.82
N TYR A 48 -15.14 17.74 -7.17
CA TYR A 48 -14.18 16.75 -7.69
C TYR A 48 -14.76 15.96 -8.87
N THR A 49 -16.06 15.68 -8.86
CA THR A 49 -16.80 15.05 -9.97
C THR A 49 -17.48 16.03 -10.93
N LYS A 50 -17.26 17.34 -10.77
CA LYS A 50 -18.00 18.38 -11.52
C LYS A 50 -17.94 18.21 -13.04
N TYR A 51 -16.81 17.76 -13.57
CA TYR A 51 -16.58 17.65 -15.02
C TYR A 51 -16.49 16.21 -15.51
N VAL A 52 -16.21 15.26 -14.61
CA VAL A 52 -16.11 13.83 -14.91
C VAL A 52 -16.69 13.06 -13.74
N ASP A 53 -17.77 12.32 -13.98
CA ASP A 53 -18.35 11.43 -12.99
C ASP A 53 -17.64 10.06 -13.05
N ILE A 54 -16.61 9.92 -12.22
CA ILE A 54 -15.89 8.65 -12.04
C ILE A 54 -16.58 7.73 -11.02
N LEU A 55 -17.49 8.27 -10.20
CA LEU A 55 -18.06 7.53 -9.06
C LEU A 55 -19.23 6.65 -9.48
N SER A 56 -20.03 7.06 -10.46
CA SER A 56 -21.14 6.25 -10.96
C SER A 56 -20.70 4.91 -11.56
N SER A 57 -19.47 4.84 -12.07
CA SER A 57 -18.87 3.61 -12.61
C SER A 57 -18.07 2.82 -11.56
N LEU A 58 -17.79 3.41 -10.40
CA LEU A 58 -16.97 2.79 -9.36
C LEU A 58 -17.84 1.93 -8.44
N THR A 59 -17.82 0.61 -8.68
CA THR A 59 -18.47 -0.34 -7.76
C THR A 59 -17.42 -0.90 -6.82
N LEU A 60 -17.30 -0.37 -5.59
CA LEU A 60 -16.31 -0.87 -4.63
C LEU A 60 -16.45 -2.38 -4.34
N ASP A 61 -17.66 -2.90 -4.45
CA ASP A 61 -17.94 -4.33 -4.28
C ASP A 61 -17.32 -5.24 -5.34
N SER A 62 -16.92 -4.69 -6.50
CA SER A 62 -16.24 -5.46 -7.54
C SER A 62 -14.74 -5.61 -7.29
N PHE A 63 -14.21 -5.01 -6.23
CA PHE A 63 -12.79 -5.06 -5.92
C PHE A 63 -12.54 -5.82 -4.62
N GLU A 64 -11.56 -6.70 -4.66
CA GLU A 64 -11.02 -7.32 -3.45
C GLU A 64 -9.72 -6.59 -3.08
N PRO A 65 -9.44 -6.36 -1.79
CA PRO A 65 -8.14 -5.85 -1.40
C PRO A 65 -7.06 -6.86 -1.80
N GLY A 66 -5.99 -6.34 -2.40
CA GLY A 66 -4.80 -7.13 -2.70
C GLY A 66 -4.17 -7.62 -1.42
N MET A 67 -4.52 -8.85 -1.01
CA MET A 67 -3.95 -9.47 0.16
C MET A 67 -2.56 -10.02 -0.16
N PRO A 68 -1.59 -9.92 0.76
CA PRO A 68 -0.27 -10.48 0.55
C PRO A 68 -0.35 -11.99 0.25
N SER A 69 -0.06 -12.39 -0.98
CA SER A 69 0.06 -13.79 -1.38
C SER A 69 1.47 -14.36 -1.15
N GLN A 70 1.64 -15.68 -1.18
CA GLN A 70 2.99 -16.26 -1.13
C GLN A 70 3.67 -16.32 -2.51
N LEU A 71 2.90 -16.21 -3.60
CA LEU A 71 3.45 -16.25 -4.95
C LEU A 71 3.97 -14.86 -5.34
N ARG A 72 5.29 -14.78 -5.47
CA ARG A 72 6.01 -13.62 -5.98
C ARG A 72 6.52 -13.96 -7.38
N SER A 73 5.67 -13.81 -8.39
CA SER A 73 6.11 -13.95 -9.78
C SER A 73 5.95 -12.63 -10.52
N ILE A 74 6.92 -12.37 -11.39
CA ILE A 74 6.86 -11.25 -12.33
C ILE A 74 6.00 -11.73 -13.51
N PRO A 75 4.92 -11.02 -13.88
CA PRO A 75 4.14 -11.36 -15.06
C PRO A 75 5.03 -11.42 -16.31
N HIS A 76 4.82 -12.45 -17.13
CA HIS A 76 5.65 -12.71 -18.30
C HIS A 76 5.65 -11.53 -19.28
N GLU A 77 4.53 -10.82 -19.37
CA GLU A 77 4.31 -9.64 -20.20
C GLU A 77 5.28 -8.52 -19.86
N ILE A 78 5.63 -8.34 -18.59
CA ILE A 78 6.50 -7.25 -18.13
C ILE A 78 7.94 -7.70 -17.86
N ALA A 79 8.22 -9.01 -17.85
CA ALA A 79 9.55 -9.56 -17.57
C ALA A 79 10.64 -8.95 -18.46
N HIS A 80 10.31 -8.62 -19.72
CA HIS A 80 11.25 -8.00 -20.66
C HIS A 80 11.69 -6.57 -20.27
N LEU A 81 10.91 -5.85 -19.47
CA LEU A 81 11.22 -4.50 -18.98
C LEU A 81 12.28 -4.53 -17.86
N ILE A 82 12.46 -5.68 -17.24
CA ILE A 82 13.19 -5.90 -15.99
C ILE A 82 14.49 -6.71 -16.27
N LYS A 83 14.85 -6.84 -17.55
CA LYS A 83 16.09 -7.49 -18.01
C LYS A 83 17.31 -6.87 -17.35
N GLU A 84 18.34 -7.70 -17.21
CA GLU A 84 19.61 -7.35 -16.57
C GLU A 84 20.16 -6.05 -17.17
N ARG A 85 20.26 -5.03 -16.32
CA ARG A 85 21.07 -3.84 -16.54
C ARG A 85 22.34 -4.01 -15.71
N ASP A 86 23.44 -3.40 -16.12
CA ASP A 86 24.71 -3.53 -15.41
C ASP A 86 24.64 -2.95 -13.98
N GLU A 87 23.79 -1.94 -13.75
CA GLU A 87 23.63 -1.27 -12.44
C GLU A 87 22.15 -0.94 -12.15
N PRO A 88 21.27 -1.93 -11.89
CA PRO A 88 19.85 -1.66 -11.68
C PRO A 88 19.60 -1.14 -10.26
N THR A 89 18.95 0.01 -10.16
CA THR A 89 18.19 0.40 -8.96
C THR A 89 16.71 0.34 -9.32
N LEU A 90 16.00 -0.65 -8.79
CA LEU A 90 14.64 -1.02 -9.22
C LEU A 90 13.81 -1.54 -8.05
N SER A 91 12.57 -1.07 -7.95
CA SER A 91 11.55 -1.66 -7.10
C SER A 91 10.36 -2.07 -7.96
N LEU A 92 9.91 -3.31 -7.84
CA LEU A 92 8.79 -3.85 -8.60
C LEU A 92 7.74 -4.42 -7.66
N GLN A 93 6.53 -3.91 -7.79
CA GLN A 93 5.37 -4.34 -7.04
C GLN A 93 4.32 -4.93 -7.97
N VAL A 94 3.77 -6.07 -7.58
CA VAL A 94 2.66 -6.78 -8.25
C VAL A 94 1.63 -7.11 -7.18
N ASP A 95 0.36 -6.80 -7.41
CA ASP A 95 -0.76 -7.13 -6.52
C ASP A 95 -0.51 -6.85 -5.02
N SER A 96 -0.13 -5.61 -4.72
CA SER A 96 0.22 -5.13 -3.36
C SER A 96 1.45 -5.76 -2.73
N GLN A 97 2.26 -6.50 -3.48
CA GLN A 97 3.48 -7.13 -3.00
C GLN A 97 4.73 -6.68 -3.73
N MET A 98 5.76 -6.39 -2.96
CA MET A 98 7.09 -6.15 -3.52
C MET A 98 7.71 -7.48 -3.96
N VAL A 99 7.85 -7.68 -5.27
CA VAL A 99 8.38 -8.92 -5.86
C VAL A 99 9.87 -8.83 -6.19
N ARG A 100 10.41 -7.62 -6.39
CA ARG A 100 11.85 -7.38 -6.60
C ARG A 100 12.22 -6.01 -6.04
N THR A 101 13.31 -5.95 -5.29
CA THR A 101 13.94 -4.69 -4.86
C THR A 101 15.44 -4.85 -5.02
N GLU A 102 16.04 -3.96 -5.79
CA GLU A 102 17.47 -3.93 -6.07
C GLU A 102 17.97 -2.50 -5.96
N VAL A 103 19.14 -2.34 -5.38
CA VAL A 103 19.84 -1.08 -5.25
C VAL A 103 21.27 -1.28 -5.67
N HIS A 104 21.80 -0.33 -6.44
CA HIS A 104 23.19 -0.40 -6.82
C HIS A 104 24.10 -0.17 -5.61
N GLY A 105 25.10 -1.03 -5.41
CA GLY A 105 25.90 -1.05 -4.18
C GLY A 105 26.70 0.23 -3.91
N THR A 106 26.90 1.12 -4.90
CA THR A 106 27.46 2.46 -4.64
C THR A 106 26.49 3.34 -3.85
N LEU A 107 25.19 3.28 -4.14
CA LEU A 107 24.15 4.05 -3.44
C LEU A 107 24.02 3.58 -1.99
N GLU A 108 24.11 2.28 -1.74
CA GLU A 108 24.12 1.74 -0.37
C GLU A 108 25.31 2.26 0.43
N LYS A 109 26.51 2.33 -0.19
CA LYS A 109 27.72 2.89 0.46
C LYS A 109 27.61 4.38 0.75
N GLU A 110 26.80 5.11 -0.02
CA GLU A 110 26.47 6.52 0.23
C GLU A 110 25.38 6.70 1.30
N GLY A 111 24.84 5.60 1.85
CA GLY A 111 23.84 5.62 2.91
C GLY A 111 22.40 5.66 2.41
N ILE A 112 22.16 5.40 1.12
CA ILE A 112 20.81 5.35 0.56
C ILE A 112 20.11 4.05 0.98
N ILE A 113 18.94 4.20 1.59
CA ILE A 113 18.06 3.08 1.95
C ILE A 113 16.98 2.96 0.88
N PHE A 114 17.08 1.93 0.04
CA PHE A 114 16.08 1.63 -0.99
C PHE A 114 15.41 0.29 -0.67
N SER A 115 14.18 0.35 -0.16
CA SER A 115 13.47 -0.83 0.36
C SER A 115 11.95 -0.69 0.23
N SER A 116 11.22 -1.79 0.41
CA SER A 116 9.76 -1.74 0.54
C SER A 116 9.34 -0.98 1.81
N ILE A 117 8.13 -0.44 1.84
CA ILE A 117 7.59 0.25 3.02
C ILE A 117 7.59 -0.67 4.25
N HIS A 118 7.20 -1.94 4.08
CA HIS A 118 7.22 -2.93 5.17
C HIS A 118 8.63 -3.17 5.72
N SER A 119 9.62 -3.30 4.82
CA SER A 119 11.03 -3.44 5.21
C SER A 119 11.56 -2.17 5.89
N ALA A 120 11.16 -1.00 5.43
CA ALA A 120 11.52 0.28 6.04
C ALA A 120 10.96 0.40 7.46
N LEU A 121 9.69 0.03 7.66
CA LEU A 121 9.03 0.04 8.97
C LEU A 121 9.63 -1.00 9.94
N ALA A 122 10.09 -2.14 9.44
CA ALA A 122 10.70 -3.18 10.26
C ALA A 122 12.17 -2.88 10.60
N ASN A 123 12.97 -2.46 9.62
CA ASN A 123 14.43 -2.33 9.77
C ASN A 123 14.88 -0.93 10.17
N ASN A 124 14.09 0.10 9.86
CA ASN A 124 14.40 1.51 10.13
C ASN A 124 13.18 2.23 10.76
N PRO A 125 12.61 1.69 11.85
CA PRO A 125 11.33 2.15 12.39
C PRO A 125 11.33 3.64 12.71
N ASP A 126 12.34 4.17 13.39
CA ASP A 126 12.37 5.58 13.80
C ASP A 126 12.28 6.54 12.59
N LEU A 127 13.05 6.23 11.54
CA LEU A 127 13.05 7.02 10.31
C LEU A 127 11.72 6.85 9.56
N ALA A 128 11.30 5.62 9.28
CA ALA A 128 10.11 5.35 8.50
C ALA A 128 8.84 5.88 9.18
N ARG A 129 8.69 5.67 10.49
CA ARG A 129 7.51 6.06 11.27
C ARG A 129 7.34 7.57 11.36
N SER A 130 8.44 8.34 11.36
CA SER A 130 8.35 9.81 11.38
C SER A 130 7.73 10.41 10.10
N HIS A 131 7.63 9.62 9.04
CA HIS A 131 7.09 10.01 7.73
C HIS A 131 5.87 9.20 7.28
N PHE A 132 5.68 7.98 7.78
CA PHE A 132 4.60 7.09 7.39
C PHE A 132 3.22 7.76 7.61
N THR A 133 2.42 7.87 6.54
CA THR A 133 1.09 8.52 6.53
C THR A 133 1.04 10.00 6.94
N LYS A 134 2.19 10.67 7.12
CA LYS A 134 2.22 12.05 7.62
C LYS A 134 1.77 13.09 6.60
N ALA A 135 2.16 12.92 5.33
CA ALA A 135 1.83 13.85 4.26
C ALA A 135 0.39 13.67 3.77
N ILE A 136 -0.10 12.42 3.78
CA ILE A 136 -1.46 12.04 3.40
C ILE A 136 -2.04 11.23 4.58
N PRO A 137 -2.64 11.92 5.57
CA PRO A 137 -3.20 11.28 6.75
C PRO A 137 -4.48 10.50 6.40
N PRO A 138 -4.89 9.54 7.24
CA PRO A 138 -6.06 8.70 6.97
C PRO A 138 -7.40 9.45 6.97
N ASP A 139 -7.45 10.69 7.48
CA ASP A 139 -8.64 11.53 7.48
C ASP A 139 -8.74 12.45 6.26
N ASP A 140 -7.76 12.41 5.34
CA ASP A 140 -7.75 13.29 4.18
C ASP A 140 -8.92 12.99 3.23
N ASP A 141 -9.07 11.73 2.81
CA ASP A 141 -10.23 11.24 2.07
C ASP A 141 -10.42 9.72 2.24
N LYS A 142 -11.50 9.18 1.68
CA LYS A 142 -11.87 7.77 1.83
C LYS A 142 -10.82 6.82 1.22
N PHE A 143 -10.17 7.18 0.12
CA PHE A 143 -9.16 6.32 -0.52
C PHE A 143 -7.80 6.43 0.18
N ALA A 144 -7.46 7.59 0.73
CA ALA A 144 -6.32 7.74 1.65
C ALA A 144 -6.51 6.87 2.90
N ALA A 145 -7.70 6.88 3.49
CA ALA A 145 -8.05 5.99 4.60
C ALA A 145 -7.91 4.50 4.22
N LEU A 146 -8.38 4.13 3.02
CA LEU A 146 -8.27 2.76 2.52
C LEU A 146 -6.82 2.33 2.32
N ASN A 147 -5.99 3.18 1.71
CA ASN A 147 -4.57 2.89 1.47
C ASN A 147 -3.78 2.83 2.78
N ASN A 148 -4.07 3.69 3.76
CA ASN A 148 -3.40 3.64 5.05
C ASN A 148 -3.82 2.41 5.87
N ALA A 149 -5.01 1.86 5.62
CA ALA A 149 -5.47 0.62 6.24
C ALA A 149 -4.80 -0.63 5.62
N PHE A 150 -4.54 -0.64 4.31
CA PHE A 150 -4.03 -1.80 3.55
C PHE A 150 -2.76 -1.47 2.75
#